data_AF-A0A9R0XD77-F1
#
_entry.id   AF-A0A9R0XD77-F1
#
_cell.length_a   1.000
_cell.length_b   1.000
_cell.length_c   1.000
_cell.angle_alpha   90.00
_cell.angle_beta   90.00
_cell.angle_gamma   90.00
#
_symmetry.space_group_name_H-M   'P 1'
#
loop_
_entity.id
_entity.type
_entity.pdbx_description
1 polymer ?
#
loop_
_entity_poly.entity_id
_entity_poly.type
_entity_poly.pdbx_seq_one_letter_code
_entity_poly.pdbx_strand_id
1 'polypeptide(L)'
;MLSVPESIGQLRHLGYLAFMTRYGSDSRLVLPGTLTKLYHMQVLDFGNISDLVFDSCEDMFSLINLRHIIRVPFREIRSIGRLTLLRTLETFEVREEQGCELKQLSDLNQLCGKLTILGLQNVESQQEALEANLADKEGLRTLELWWNYDERAELKEKEVQTEVLEGLCPPKLLESLTIYCYDGLRYPSWMMGRHNGGPKYLSTLSLHCCSTELGPELGGFCPHLRSLYIFGCSWDTLPDKMEHLTSLKVLGLDRCRNIRSLPTLPQSLECFRLSRSNEMLTSSCRTVRDPNWEKLQHVPEVYVEGYRLETRA
;
A
#
# COMPACT_ATOMS: atom_id res chain seq x y z
N MET A 1 -15.03 27.30 5.01
CA MET A 1 -14.18 27.83 3.92
C MET A 1 -13.05 28.63 4.55
N LEU A 2 -11.80 28.25 4.26
CA LEU A 2 -10.58 28.95 4.65
C LEU A 2 -9.94 29.47 3.37
N SER A 3 -9.65 30.76 3.28
CA SER A 3 -9.01 31.36 2.10
C SER A 3 -7.71 32.03 2.53
N VAL A 4 -6.63 31.73 1.82
CA VAL A 4 -5.34 32.37 2.05
C VAL A 4 -5.28 33.65 1.21
N PRO A 5 -4.94 34.81 1.80
CA PRO A 5 -4.92 36.07 1.07
C PRO A 5 -3.76 36.14 0.07
N GLU A 6 -3.97 36.85 -1.05
CA GLU A 6 -2.94 37.12 -2.07
C GLU A 6 -1.65 37.76 -1.53
N SER A 7 -1.71 38.41 -0.35
CA SER A 7 -0.54 38.97 0.32
C SER A 7 0.46 37.91 0.78
N ILE A 8 0.09 36.61 0.81
CA ILE A 8 1.00 35.52 1.17
C ILE A 8 2.25 35.51 0.28
N GLY A 9 2.12 35.86 -1.00
CA GLY A 9 3.25 35.92 -1.94
C GLY A 9 4.32 36.98 -1.59
N GLN A 10 4.04 37.87 -0.63
CA GLN A 10 5.03 38.83 -0.11
C GLN A 10 5.95 38.21 0.94
N LEU A 11 5.57 37.07 1.53
CA LEU A 11 6.35 36.36 2.56
C LEU A 11 7.45 35.50 1.93
N ARG A 12 8.40 36.15 1.22
CA ARG A 12 9.42 35.46 0.41
C ARG A 12 10.25 34.43 1.16
N HIS A 13 10.43 34.59 2.47
CA HIS A 13 11.20 33.70 3.32
C HIS A 13 10.37 32.58 4.00
N LEU A 14 9.08 32.47 3.67
CA LEU A 14 8.21 31.46 4.26
C LEU A 14 8.69 30.06 3.84
N GLY A 15 9.18 29.30 4.81
CA GLY A 15 9.66 27.92 4.63
C GLY A 15 8.63 26.85 5.01
N TYR A 16 7.64 27.21 5.82
CA TYR A 16 6.68 26.30 6.42
C TYR A 16 5.31 26.96 6.46
N LEU A 17 4.30 26.29 5.90
CA LEU A 17 2.91 26.71 5.98
C LEU A 17 2.05 25.51 6.40
N ALA A 18 1.32 25.67 7.49
CA ALA A 18 0.41 24.64 7.99
C ALA A 18 -0.99 25.19 8.25
N PHE A 19 -1.98 24.34 8.01
CA PHE A 19 -3.38 24.59 8.31
C PHE A 19 -3.82 23.67 9.45
N MET A 20 -4.51 24.21 10.45
CA MET A 20 -5.12 23.41 11.52
C MET A 20 -6.63 23.46 11.39
N THR A 21 -7.24 22.34 10.98
CA THR A 21 -8.68 22.18 10.90
C THR A 21 -9.16 21.02 11.77
N ARG A 22 -10.40 21.10 12.24
CA ARG A 22 -10.99 20.07 13.09
C ARG A 22 -11.19 18.80 12.27
N TYR A 23 -10.96 17.66 12.91
CA TYR A 23 -11.23 16.37 12.29
C TYR A 23 -12.72 16.25 11.92
N GLY A 24 -13.02 15.79 10.71
CA GLY A 24 -14.40 15.60 10.22
C GLY A 24 -15.16 16.88 9.83
N SER A 25 -14.49 18.05 9.73
CA SER A 25 -15.12 19.22 9.14
C SER A 25 -15.00 19.19 7.61
N ASP A 26 -16.10 19.47 6.90
CA ASP A 26 -16.09 19.79 5.45
C ASP A 26 -15.45 21.17 5.21
N SER A 27 -14.15 21.24 5.48
CA SER A 27 -13.36 22.45 5.35
C SER A 27 -12.73 22.50 3.95
N ARG A 28 -13.19 23.46 3.15
CA ARG A 28 -12.56 23.88 1.90
C ARG A 28 -11.46 24.90 2.14
N LEU A 29 -10.27 24.66 1.59
CA LEU A 29 -9.14 25.59 1.54
C LEU A 29 -9.01 26.18 0.15
N VAL A 30 -8.85 27.49 0.06
CA VAL A 30 -8.59 28.21 -1.18
C VAL A 30 -7.18 28.81 -1.12
N LEU A 31 -6.31 28.38 -2.02
CA LEU A 31 -4.93 28.86 -2.15
C LEU A 31 -4.83 29.85 -3.33
N PRO A 32 -4.25 31.05 -3.10
CA PRO A 32 -4.09 32.05 -4.13
C PRO A 32 -2.97 31.67 -5.10
N GLY A 33 -3.06 32.16 -6.35
CA GLY A 33 -2.00 31.96 -7.33
C GLY A 33 -0.65 32.52 -6.91
N THR A 34 -0.63 33.54 -6.04
CA THR A 34 0.60 34.11 -5.47
C THR A 34 1.38 33.16 -4.55
N LEU A 35 0.81 32.03 -4.13
CA LEU A 35 1.52 31.01 -3.36
C LEU A 35 2.75 30.49 -4.13
N THR A 36 2.68 30.46 -5.46
CA THR A 36 3.77 30.08 -6.37
C THR A 36 5.04 30.93 -6.23
N LYS A 37 4.93 32.13 -5.64
CA LYS A 37 6.06 33.05 -5.42
C LYS A 37 6.90 32.69 -4.19
N LEU A 38 6.49 31.67 -3.42
CA LEU A 38 7.16 31.23 -2.20
C LEU A 38 8.30 30.23 -2.50
N TYR A 39 9.32 30.68 -3.23
CA TYR A 39 10.40 29.80 -3.70
C TYR A 39 11.23 29.13 -2.58
N HIS A 40 11.19 29.65 -1.35
CA HIS A 40 11.87 29.05 -0.20
C HIS A 40 11.01 28.05 0.59
N MET A 41 9.78 27.79 0.17
CA MET A 41 8.87 26.89 0.87
C MET A 41 9.39 25.45 0.83
N GLN A 42 9.42 24.81 1.99
CA GLN A 42 9.90 23.44 2.18
C GLN A 42 8.81 22.51 2.71
N VAL A 43 7.86 23.04 3.50
CA VAL A 43 6.79 22.26 4.11
C VAL A 43 5.45 22.91 3.82
N LEU A 44 4.53 22.11 3.29
CA LEU A 44 3.12 22.46 3.15
C LEU A 44 2.27 21.37 3.80
N ASP A 45 1.53 21.78 4.83
CA ASP A 45 0.76 20.89 5.68
C ASP A 45 -0.72 21.31 5.64
N PHE A 46 -1.56 20.45 5.08
CA PHE A 46 -2.94 20.80 4.71
C PHE A 46 -3.98 20.59 5.81
N GLY A 47 -3.59 20.38 7.07
CA GLY A 47 -4.59 20.08 8.12
C GLY A 47 -5.40 18.81 7.83
N ASN A 48 -6.66 18.84 8.24
CA ASN A 48 -7.69 17.88 7.82
C ASN A 48 -8.61 18.54 6.79
N ILE A 49 -8.05 19.21 5.79
CA ILE A 49 -8.83 19.85 4.72
C ILE A 49 -9.39 18.76 3.80
N SER A 50 -10.68 18.84 3.48
CA SER A 50 -11.37 17.87 2.62
C SER A 50 -11.44 18.30 1.15
N ASP A 51 -11.37 19.60 0.89
CA ASP A 51 -11.48 20.20 -0.44
C ASP A 51 -10.42 21.30 -0.60
N LEU A 52 -9.61 21.24 -1.66
CA LEU A 52 -8.51 22.17 -1.92
C LEU A 52 -8.72 22.83 -3.28
N VAL A 53 -8.79 24.14 -3.32
CA VAL A 53 -8.98 24.88 -4.57
C VAL A 53 -7.84 25.86 -4.77
N PHE A 54 -7.31 25.90 -5.99
CA PHE A 54 -6.38 26.92 -6.42
C PHE A 54 -7.16 28.00 -7.18
N ASP A 55 -7.03 29.26 -6.76
CA ASP A 55 -7.71 30.40 -7.41
C ASP A 55 -7.10 30.74 -8.79
N SER A 56 -6.01 30.10 -9.19
CA SER A 56 -5.40 30.26 -10.50
C SER A 56 -4.91 28.93 -11.06
N CYS A 57 -4.86 28.82 -12.39
CA CYS A 57 -4.24 27.69 -13.09
C CYS A 57 -2.70 27.66 -12.99
N GLU A 58 -2.07 28.67 -12.36
CA GLU A 58 -0.65 28.59 -12.01
C GLU A 58 -0.50 27.70 -10.78
N ASP A 59 -0.33 26.41 -11.04
CA ASP A 59 -0.33 25.38 -10.03
C ASP A 59 0.83 25.52 -9.00
N MET A 60 0.67 24.83 -7.87
CA MET A 60 1.63 24.65 -6.75
C MET A 60 3.07 24.24 -7.17
N PHE A 61 3.31 23.81 -8.41
CA PHE A 61 4.55 23.17 -8.88
C PHE A 61 5.73 24.11 -9.19
N SER A 62 5.56 25.40 -8.98
CA SER A 62 6.66 26.39 -8.92
C SER A 62 7.45 26.31 -7.60
N LEU A 63 6.89 25.64 -6.58
CA LEU A 63 7.51 25.40 -5.29
C LEU A 63 8.54 24.26 -5.36
N ILE A 64 9.48 24.35 -6.29
CA ILE A 64 10.47 23.31 -6.60
C ILE A 64 11.37 22.91 -5.41
N ASN A 65 11.42 23.74 -4.37
CA ASN A 65 12.15 23.48 -3.12
C ASN A 65 11.31 22.76 -2.06
N LEU A 66 10.06 22.41 -2.35
CA LEU A 66 9.17 21.72 -1.43
C LEU A 66 9.70 20.31 -1.16
N ARG A 67 9.78 19.98 0.13
CA ARG A 67 10.31 18.71 0.63
C ARG A 67 9.24 17.87 1.30
N HIS A 68 8.23 18.50 1.89
CA HIS A 68 7.22 17.80 2.66
C HIS A 68 5.84 18.32 2.31
N ILE A 69 5.01 17.42 1.79
CA ILE A 69 3.57 17.61 1.61
C ILE A 69 2.89 16.69 2.60
N ILE A 70 2.12 17.27 3.53
CA ILE A 70 1.52 16.54 4.65
C ILE A 70 0.00 16.66 4.58
N ARG A 71 -0.70 15.52 4.71
CA ARG A 71 -2.17 15.42 4.79
C ARG A 71 -2.92 16.10 3.63
N VAL A 72 -2.42 15.93 2.39
CA VAL A 72 -3.04 16.50 1.20
C VAL A 72 -4.40 15.89 0.87
N PRO A 73 -5.36 16.70 0.38
CA PRO A 73 -6.52 16.20 -0.36
C PRO A 73 -6.14 16.02 -1.85
N PHE A 74 -5.98 14.77 -2.29
CA PHE A 74 -5.34 14.44 -3.58
C PHE A 74 -6.14 14.75 -4.86
N ARG A 75 -7.43 15.09 -4.73
CA ARG A 75 -8.28 15.36 -5.89
C ARG A 75 -7.79 16.53 -6.76
N GLU A 76 -7.01 17.43 -6.17
CA GLU A 76 -6.80 18.78 -6.74
C GLU A 76 -5.32 19.08 -7.04
N ILE A 77 -4.42 18.13 -6.78
CA ILE A 77 -2.98 18.28 -7.07
C ILE A 77 -2.62 17.47 -8.31
N ARG A 78 -2.14 18.17 -9.34
CA ARG A 78 -1.62 17.59 -10.60
C ARG A 78 -0.10 17.62 -10.61
N SER A 79 0.55 17.31 -11.73
CA SER A 79 1.98 17.48 -12.05
C SER A 79 3.02 17.37 -10.91
N ILE A 80 2.82 16.44 -9.96
CA ILE A 80 3.63 16.35 -8.74
C ILE A 80 5.10 16.01 -9.05
N GLY A 81 5.37 15.41 -10.21
CA GLY A 81 6.71 15.03 -10.66
C GLY A 81 7.68 16.19 -10.83
N ARG A 82 7.19 17.44 -10.88
CA ARG A 82 8.04 18.63 -10.90
C ARG A 82 8.74 18.89 -9.56
N LEU A 83 8.25 18.33 -8.46
CA LEU A 83 8.78 18.54 -7.11
C LEU A 83 9.86 17.50 -6.77
N THR A 84 10.95 17.46 -7.54
CA THR A 84 11.97 16.40 -7.43
C THR A 84 12.75 16.37 -6.11
N LEU A 85 12.66 17.44 -5.30
CA LEU A 85 13.21 17.50 -3.95
C LEU A 85 12.24 16.97 -2.86
N LEU A 86 11.07 16.48 -3.27
CA LEU A 86 10.04 15.98 -2.36
C LEU A 86 10.52 14.70 -1.65
N ARG A 87 10.38 14.72 -0.33
CA ARG A 87 10.77 13.65 0.60
C ARG A 87 9.58 12.98 1.23
N THR A 88 8.50 13.73 1.49
CA THR A 88 7.29 13.18 2.09
C THR A 88 6.10 13.43 1.19
N LEU A 89 5.48 12.33 0.76
CA LEU A 89 4.23 12.26 0.02
C LEU A 89 3.50 11.00 0.49
N GLU A 90 2.58 11.13 1.44
CA GLU A 90 1.94 9.97 2.08
C GLU A 90 1.02 9.20 1.14
N THR A 91 0.42 9.87 0.16
CA THR A 91 -0.51 9.25 -0.79
C THR A 91 -0.36 9.90 -2.16
N PHE A 92 -0.71 9.19 -3.22
CA PHE A 92 -0.74 9.67 -4.59
C PHE A 92 -1.87 8.92 -5.31
N GLU A 93 -2.78 9.64 -5.96
CA GLU A 93 -3.91 9.04 -6.69
C GLU A 93 -3.64 9.13 -8.18
N VAL A 94 -3.54 7.97 -8.83
CA VAL A 94 -3.42 7.87 -10.28
C VAL A 94 -4.80 8.12 -10.90
N ARG A 95 -4.87 9.04 -11.86
CA ARG A 95 -6.09 9.32 -12.63
C ARG A 95 -5.73 9.51 -14.10
N GLU A 96 -6.72 9.34 -14.97
CA GLU A 96 -6.57 9.54 -16.42
C GLU A 96 -6.30 11.00 -16.82
N GLU A 97 -6.53 11.96 -15.91
CA GLU A 97 -6.28 13.36 -16.24
C GLU A 97 -4.79 13.67 -16.36
N GLN A 98 -4.46 14.56 -17.30
CA GLN A 98 -3.10 15.05 -17.47
C GLN A 98 -2.53 15.65 -16.17
N GLY A 99 -1.33 15.19 -15.80
CA GLY A 99 -0.67 15.57 -14.56
C GLY A 99 -1.03 14.68 -13.37
N CYS A 100 -1.92 13.70 -13.51
CA CYS A 100 -2.26 12.73 -12.49
C CYS A 100 -1.75 11.32 -12.82
N GLU A 101 -1.04 11.15 -13.93
CA GLU A 101 -0.60 9.85 -14.41
C GLU A 101 0.50 9.27 -13.52
N LEU A 102 0.69 7.95 -13.54
CA LEU A 102 1.65 7.29 -12.66
C LEU A 102 3.10 7.76 -12.87
N LYS A 103 3.47 8.13 -14.10
CA LYS A 103 4.79 8.70 -14.45
C LYS A 103 5.17 9.96 -13.66
N GLN A 104 4.21 10.63 -13.01
CA GLN A 104 4.53 11.77 -12.13
C GLN A 104 5.41 11.37 -10.93
N LEU A 105 5.56 10.08 -10.64
CA LEU A 105 6.50 9.60 -9.62
C LEU A 105 7.94 9.39 -10.14
N SER A 106 8.20 9.51 -11.45
CA SER A 106 9.46 9.11 -12.10
C SER A 106 10.72 9.62 -11.42
N ASP A 107 10.76 10.92 -11.15
CA ASP A 107 11.94 11.65 -10.66
C ASP A 107 11.88 11.95 -9.16
N LEU A 108 10.85 11.43 -8.46
CA LEU A 108 10.65 11.63 -7.02
C LEU A 108 11.47 10.64 -6.18
N ASN A 109 12.77 10.52 -6.48
CA ASN A 109 13.65 9.50 -5.89
C ASN A 109 14.09 9.83 -4.45
N GLN A 110 13.83 11.06 -3.97
CA GLN A 110 14.08 11.45 -2.58
C GLN A 110 12.94 11.07 -1.62
N LEU A 111 11.86 10.48 -2.13
CA LEU A 111 10.74 10.04 -1.30
C LEU A 111 11.18 9.03 -0.25
N CYS A 112 10.70 9.25 0.98
CA CYS A 112 11.05 8.47 2.14
C CYS A 112 9.85 8.16 3.02
N GLY A 113 9.97 7.10 3.82
CA GLY A 113 8.91 6.67 4.74
C GLY A 113 7.80 5.92 4.01
N LYS A 114 6.57 6.44 4.06
CA LYS A 114 5.36 5.79 3.53
C LYS A 114 4.88 6.46 2.25
N LEU A 115 4.51 5.65 1.27
CA LEU A 115 3.77 6.05 0.08
C LEU A 115 2.58 5.11 -0.13
N THR A 116 1.38 5.67 -0.31
CA THR A 116 0.17 4.96 -0.74
C THR A 116 -0.18 5.38 -2.16
N ILE A 117 -0.28 4.43 -3.09
CA ILE A 117 -0.67 4.69 -4.48
C ILE A 117 -2.09 4.18 -4.69
N LEU A 118 -3.00 5.10 -5.01
CA LEU A 118 -4.41 4.83 -5.30
C LEU A 118 -4.66 4.86 -6.81
N GLY A 119 -5.76 4.26 -7.24
CA GLY A 119 -6.24 4.37 -8.62
C GLY A 119 -5.42 3.55 -9.62
N LEU A 120 -4.77 2.47 -9.18
CA LEU A 120 -3.90 1.67 -10.05
C LEU A 120 -4.64 0.95 -11.19
N GLN A 121 -5.97 0.89 -11.16
CA GLN A 121 -6.76 0.43 -12.30
C GLN A 121 -6.69 1.37 -13.52
N ASN A 122 -6.22 2.61 -13.33
CA ASN A 122 -6.07 3.61 -14.40
C ASN A 122 -4.72 3.52 -15.13
N VAL A 123 -3.86 2.55 -14.77
CA VAL A 123 -2.54 2.32 -15.39
C VAL A 123 -2.71 1.27 -16.48
N GLU A 124 -2.31 1.57 -17.71
CA GLU A 124 -2.70 0.75 -18.87
C GLU A 124 -1.66 -0.29 -19.29
N SER A 125 -0.43 -0.23 -18.76
CA SER A 125 0.64 -1.12 -19.19
C SER A 125 1.77 -1.29 -18.17
N GLN A 126 2.56 -2.36 -18.35
CA GLN A 126 3.82 -2.53 -17.63
C GLN A 126 4.79 -1.35 -17.85
N GLN A 127 4.83 -0.78 -19.05
CA GLN A 127 5.75 0.30 -19.39
C GLN A 127 5.45 1.56 -18.58
N GLU A 128 4.18 1.95 -18.46
CA GLU A 128 3.77 3.06 -17.60
C GLU A 128 4.10 2.80 -16.12
N ALA A 129 3.89 1.56 -15.66
CA ALA A 129 4.25 1.17 -14.30
C ALA A 129 5.76 1.26 -14.02
N LEU A 130 6.60 0.90 -15.00
CA LEU A 130 8.06 1.03 -14.91
C LEU A 130 8.50 2.50 -14.83
N GLU A 131 7.79 3.42 -15.49
CA GLU A 131 8.10 4.86 -15.47
C GLU A 131 7.93 5.49 -14.09
N ALA A 132 7.10 4.93 -13.20
CA ALA A 132 7.06 5.36 -11.80
C ALA A 132 8.37 5.13 -11.06
N ASN A 133 9.25 4.26 -11.56
CA ASN A 133 10.58 4.00 -11.02
C ASN A 133 10.59 3.81 -9.48
N LEU A 134 9.72 2.94 -8.95
CA LEU A 134 9.62 2.72 -7.51
C LEU A 134 10.89 2.09 -6.92
N ALA A 135 11.63 1.33 -7.74
CA ALA A 135 12.87 0.68 -7.33
C ALA A 135 13.96 1.66 -6.85
N ASP A 136 14.03 2.86 -7.45
CA ASP A 136 15.03 3.89 -7.13
C ASP A 136 14.65 4.76 -5.91
N LYS A 137 13.44 4.57 -5.36
CA LYS A 137 12.98 5.29 -4.16
C LYS A 137 13.51 4.62 -2.88
N GLU A 138 14.83 4.59 -2.75
CA GLU A 138 15.55 3.87 -1.68
C GLU A 138 15.20 4.35 -0.26
N GLY A 139 14.61 5.55 -0.12
CA GLY A 139 14.13 6.08 1.15
C GLY A 139 12.80 5.48 1.63
N LEU A 140 12.03 4.82 0.76
CA LEU A 140 10.73 4.25 1.13
C LEU A 140 10.89 3.00 1.99
N ARG A 141 10.02 2.88 2.99
CA ARG A 141 9.95 1.77 3.94
C ARG A 141 8.56 1.12 3.95
N THR A 142 7.52 1.88 3.64
CA THR A 142 6.14 1.38 3.56
C THR A 142 5.53 1.75 2.21
N LEU A 143 4.94 0.77 1.53
CA LEU A 143 4.24 0.96 0.26
C LEU A 143 2.86 0.32 0.36
N GLU A 144 1.84 1.06 -0.04
CA GLU A 144 0.49 0.54 -0.20
C GLU A 144 0.04 0.75 -1.65
N LEU A 145 -0.47 -0.31 -2.28
CA LEU A 145 -0.91 -0.32 -3.67
C LEU A 145 -2.40 -0.62 -3.71
N TRP A 146 -3.19 0.25 -4.30
CA TRP A 146 -4.65 0.15 -4.29
C TRP A 146 -5.23 0.18 -5.71
N TRP A 147 -5.93 -0.91 -6.03
CA TRP A 147 -6.89 -0.96 -7.12
C TRP A 147 -8.29 -0.68 -6.59
N ASN A 148 -9.16 -0.14 -7.44
CA ASN A 148 -10.60 -0.15 -7.17
C ASN A 148 -11.15 -1.56 -7.40
N TYR A 149 -12.02 -2.00 -6.50
CA TYR A 149 -12.71 -3.28 -6.65
C TYR A 149 -13.84 -3.15 -7.66
N ASP A 150 -13.74 -3.84 -8.79
CA ASP A 150 -14.82 -3.99 -9.76
C ASP A 150 -15.06 -5.48 -10.05
N GLU A 151 -16.20 -6.01 -9.59
CA GLU A 151 -16.61 -7.40 -9.83
C GLU A 151 -16.90 -7.72 -11.31
N ARG A 152 -16.98 -6.69 -12.16
CA ARG A 152 -17.34 -6.82 -13.58
C ARG A 152 -16.15 -6.82 -14.53
N ALA A 153 -14.93 -6.73 -13.98
CA ALA A 153 -13.70 -6.63 -14.76
C ALA A 153 -13.54 -7.79 -15.76
N GLU A 154 -13.22 -7.47 -17.02
CA GLU A 154 -12.97 -8.45 -18.07
C GLU A 154 -11.58 -9.10 -17.94
N LEU A 155 -11.32 -10.25 -18.59
CA LEU A 155 -10.00 -10.91 -18.57
C LEU A 155 -8.86 -9.96 -18.97
N LYS A 156 -9.11 -9.13 -19.99
CA LYS A 156 -8.16 -8.11 -20.47
C LYS A 156 -7.67 -7.20 -19.35
N GLU A 157 -8.55 -6.82 -18.42
CA GLU A 157 -8.19 -5.98 -17.29
C GLU A 157 -7.32 -6.74 -16.29
N LYS A 158 -7.52 -8.05 -16.12
CA LYS A 158 -6.66 -8.90 -15.27
C LYS A 158 -5.25 -9.05 -15.85
N GLU A 159 -5.11 -9.20 -17.17
CA GLU A 159 -3.80 -9.20 -17.83
C GLU A 159 -3.07 -7.87 -17.61
N VAL A 160 -3.77 -6.74 -17.81
CA VAL A 160 -3.21 -5.40 -17.57
C VAL A 160 -2.77 -5.24 -16.11
N GLN A 161 -3.62 -5.60 -15.14
CA GLN A 161 -3.25 -5.53 -13.72
C GLN A 161 -2.01 -6.39 -13.41
N THR A 162 -1.87 -7.56 -14.04
CA THR A 162 -0.70 -8.44 -13.92
C THR A 162 0.58 -7.74 -14.40
N GLU A 163 0.51 -7.13 -15.57
CA GLU A 163 1.60 -6.36 -16.16
C GLU A 163 1.98 -5.14 -15.33
N VAL A 164 0.98 -4.39 -14.85
CA VAL A 164 1.18 -3.21 -14.00
C VAL A 164 1.87 -3.60 -12.69
N LEU A 165 1.37 -4.61 -11.99
CA LEU A 165 1.97 -5.03 -10.72
C LEU A 165 3.41 -5.57 -10.91
N GLU A 166 3.71 -6.21 -12.05
CA GLU A 166 5.08 -6.59 -12.41
C GLU A 166 5.99 -5.36 -12.59
N GLY A 167 5.53 -4.32 -13.29
CA GLY A 167 6.29 -3.09 -13.54
C GLY A 167 6.51 -2.20 -12.30
N LEU A 168 5.61 -2.25 -11.33
CA LEU A 168 5.68 -1.45 -10.09
C LEU A 168 6.82 -1.85 -9.14
N CYS A 169 7.57 -2.92 -9.42
CA CYS A 169 8.71 -3.45 -8.64
C CYS A 169 9.20 -2.54 -7.48
N PRO A 170 8.89 -2.88 -6.22
CA PRO A 170 9.20 -2.03 -5.07
C PRO A 170 10.71 -1.88 -4.78
N PRO A 171 11.10 -0.87 -3.99
CA PRO A 171 12.50 -0.67 -3.63
C PRO A 171 13.03 -1.78 -2.73
N LYS A 172 14.33 -2.07 -2.83
CA LYS A 172 14.98 -3.18 -2.12
C LYS A 172 14.87 -3.09 -0.61
N LEU A 173 14.91 -1.86 -0.07
CA LEU A 173 14.88 -1.57 1.37
C LEU A 173 13.47 -1.45 1.95
N LEU A 174 12.43 -1.79 1.17
CA LEU A 174 11.05 -1.76 1.67
C LEU A 174 10.86 -2.80 2.79
N GLU A 175 10.21 -2.37 3.87
CA GLU A 175 9.98 -3.18 5.07
C GLU A 175 8.53 -3.65 5.18
N SER A 176 7.58 -2.88 4.63
CA SER A 176 6.15 -3.17 4.67
C SER A 176 5.49 -2.93 3.32
N LEU A 177 4.76 -3.93 2.83
CA LEU A 177 3.99 -3.87 1.59
C LEU A 177 2.54 -4.24 1.88
N THR A 178 1.61 -3.45 1.35
CA THR A 178 0.19 -3.79 1.36
C THR A 178 -0.39 -3.66 -0.05
N ILE A 179 -1.16 -4.66 -0.47
CA ILE A 179 -1.84 -4.66 -1.77
C ILE A 179 -3.35 -4.82 -1.53
N TYR A 180 -4.13 -3.93 -2.14
CA TYR A 180 -5.58 -3.89 -2.03
C TYR A 180 -6.24 -4.16 -3.38
N CYS A 181 -7.25 -5.04 -3.37
CA CYS A 181 -8.20 -5.29 -4.46
C CYS A 181 -7.53 -5.68 -5.79
N TYR A 182 -6.36 -6.32 -5.73
CA TYR A 182 -5.66 -6.82 -6.90
C TYR A 182 -6.36 -8.06 -7.47
N ASP A 183 -6.78 -7.99 -8.74
CA ASP A 183 -7.51 -9.05 -9.45
C ASP A 183 -6.77 -9.53 -10.71
N GLY A 184 -5.44 -9.40 -10.75
CA GLY A 184 -4.66 -9.94 -11.86
C GLY A 184 -4.64 -11.48 -11.90
N LEU A 185 -4.00 -12.04 -12.91
CA LEU A 185 -3.90 -13.48 -13.11
C LEU A 185 -2.89 -14.15 -12.18
N ARG A 186 -1.82 -13.43 -11.81
CA ARG A 186 -0.71 -13.97 -11.01
C ARG A 186 0.08 -12.88 -10.30
N TYR A 187 0.68 -13.23 -9.18
CA TYR A 187 1.62 -12.36 -8.48
C TYR A 187 2.90 -12.12 -9.30
N PRO A 188 3.61 -11.00 -9.04
CA PRO A 188 4.74 -10.57 -9.86
C PRO A 188 6.03 -11.29 -9.47
N SER A 189 6.96 -11.38 -10.42
CA SER A 189 8.20 -12.14 -10.28
C SER A 189 9.13 -11.60 -9.17
N TRP A 190 9.08 -10.29 -8.89
CA TRP A 190 9.81 -9.66 -7.78
C TRP A 190 9.32 -10.08 -6.40
N MET A 191 8.06 -10.51 -6.27
CA MET A 191 7.49 -10.99 -5.00
C MET A 191 7.88 -12.44 -4.73
N MET A 192 8.15 -13.20 -5.79
CA MET A 192 8.50 -14.62 -5.77
C MET A 192 10.01 -14.85 -5.90
N GLY A 193 10.83 -13.80 -5.74
CA GLY A 193 12.30 -13.89 -5.78
C GLY A 193 12.88 -14.43 -7.09
N ARG A 194 12.14 -14.31 -8.20
CA ARG A 194 12.56 -14.84 -9.53
C ARG A 194 13.52 -13.92 -10.29
N HIS A 195 13.82 -12.74 -9.75
CA HIS A 195 14.88 -11.85 -10.23
C HIS A 195 15.43 -10.98 -9.09
N ASN A 196 16.56 -10.32 -9.32
CA ASN A 196 17.32 -9.56 -8.30
C ASN A 196 16.66 -8.24 -7.83
N GLY A 197 15.49 -7.90 -8.37
CA GLY A 197 14.68 -6.75 -7.96
C GLY A 197 13.80 -7.03 -6.75
N GLY A 198 12.98 -6.06 -6.35
CA GLY A 198 11.98 -6.22 -5.30
C GLY A 198 12.48 -6.08 -3.87
N PRO A 199 11.55 -6.18 -2.89
CA PRO A 199 11.77 -5.81 -1.50
C PRO A 199 12.48 -6.93 -0.71
N LYS A 200 13.81 -6.90 -0.68
CA LYS A 200 14.64 -7.93 -0.02
C LYS A 200 14.50 -7.96 1.50
N TYR A 201 14.12 -6.84 2.10
CA TYR A 201 13.98 -6.69 3.56
C TYR A 201 12.52 -6.67 4.03
N LEU A 202 11.60 -7.18 3.19
CA LEU A 202 10.18 -7.19 3.51
C LEU A 202 9.93 -7.98 4.80
N SER A 203 9.41 -7.28 5.81
CA SER A 203 9.09 -7.83 7.13
C SER A 203 7.58 -7.99 7.35
N THR A 204 6.78 -7.16 6.68
CA THR A 204 5.32 -7.20 6.75
C THR A 204 4.74 -7.23 5.34
N LEU A 205 3.86 -8.20 5.11
CA LEU A 205 3.07 -8.31 3.90
C LEU A 205 1.60 -8.41 4.27
N SER A 206 0.78 -7.54 3.68
CA SER A 206 -0.66 -7.54 3.85
C SER A 206 -1.36 -7.59 2.49
N LEU A 207 -2.28 -8.54 2.31
CA LEU A 207 -3.03 -8.73 1.07
C LEU A 207 -4.51 -8.63 1.39
N HIS A 208 -5.19 -7.68 0.75
CA HIS A 208 -6.58 -7.34 1.04
C HIS A 208 -7.45 -7.47 -0.21
N CYS A 209 -8.48 -8.30 -0.12
CA CYS A 209 -9.47 -8.52 -1.17
C CYS A 209 -8.86 -8.87 -2.52
N CYS A 210 -7.71 -9.55 -2.54
CA CYS A 210 -7.07 -10.00 -3.78
C CYS A 210 -7.75 -11.27 -4.30
N SER A 211 -7.94 -11.36 -5.61
CA SER A 211 -8.79 -12.38 -6.24
C SER A 211 -8.15 -13.18 -7.38
N THR A 212 -6.82 -13.22 -7.42
CA THR A 212 -6.03 -14.18 -8.23
C THR A 212 -6.48 -15.62 -8.00
N GLU A 213 -6.27 -16.51 -8.98
CA GLU A 213 -6.58 -17.95 -8.84
C GLU A 213 -5.83 -18.60 -7.66
N LEU A 214 -4.56 -18.22 -7.48
CA LEU A 214 -3.69 -18.71 -6.41
C LEU A 214 -3.04 -17.56 -5.65
N GLY A 215 -2.69 -17.81 -4.39
CA GLY A 215 -1.87 -16.90 -3.59
C GLY A 215 -0.41 -16.81 -4.08
N PRO A 216 0.38 -15.84 -3.59
CA PRO A 216 1.78 -15.70 -4.01
C PRO A 216 2.65 -16.86 -3.50
N GLU A 217 3.62 -17.29 -4.30
CA GLU A 217 4.65 -18.25 -3.87
C GLU A 217 5.69 -17.55 -2.98
N LEU A 218 5.42 -17.47 -1.67
CA LEU A 218 6.30 -16.77 -0.72
C LEU A 218 7.47 -17.63 -0.21
N GLY A 219 7.30 -18.96 -0.22
CA GLY A 219 8.25 -19.91 0.38
C GLY A 219 9.64 -19.83 -0.25
N GLY A 220 10.64 -19.47 0.56
CA GLY A 220 12.05 -19.41 0.16
C GLY A 220 12.53 -18.06 -0.39
N PHE A 221 11.63 -17.08 -0.60
CA PHE A 221 11.96 -15.82 -1.29
C PHE A 221 11.82 -14.56 -0.43
N CYS A 222 11.05 -14.63 0.65
CA CYS A 222 10.93 -13.55 1.65
C CYS A 222 11.53 -13.99 2.99
N PRO A 223 12.87 -14.14 3.12
CA PRO A 223 13.50 -14.72 4.31
C PRO A 223 13.33 -13.87 5.57
N HIS A 224 13.03 -12.57 5.42
CA HIS A 224 12.84 -11.63 6.51
C HIS A 224 11.38 -11.39 6.90
N LEU A 225 10.42 -12.06 6.23
CA LEU A 225 9.00 -11.86 6.49
C LEU A 225 8.64 -12.34 7.89
N ARG A 226 8.12 -11.43 8.72
CA ARG A 226 7.71 -11.67 10.12
C ARG A 226 6.21 -11.67 10.29
N SER A 227 5.50 -10.88 9.48
CA SER A 227 4.05 -10.73 9.58
C SER A 227 3.41 -10.90 8.21
N LEU A 228 2.47 -11.84 8.12
CA LEU A 228 1.63 -12.05 6.95
C LEU A 228 0.17 -11.91 7.34
N TYR A 229 -0.51 -10.95 6.70
CA TYR A 229 -1.94 -10.73 6.86
C TYR A 229 -2.65 -10.95 5.53
N ILE A 230 -3.70 -11.77 5.56
CA ILE A 230 -4.54 -12.06 4.41
C ILE A 230 -5.98 -11.75 4.82
N PHE A 231 -6.59 -10.78 4.13
CA PHE A 231 -7.91 -10.26 4.47
C PHE A 231 -8.83 -10.37 3.25
N GLY A 232 -9.88 -11.17 3.31
CA GLY A 232 -10.92 -11.19 2.28
C GLY A 232 -10.47 -11.70 0.90
N CYS A 233 -9.30 -12.34 0.80
CA CYS A 233 -8.84 -12.93 -0.46
C CYS A 233 -9.68 -14.16 -0.84
N SER A 234 -9.92 -14.35 -2.14
CA SER A 234 -10.80 -15.42 -2.65
C SER A 234 -10.08 -16.76 -2.88
N TRP A 235 -8.86 -16.93 -2.38
CA TRP A 235 -8.07 -18.14 -2.60
C TRP A 235 -8.66 -19.36 -1.91
N ASP A 236 -8.58 -20.51 -2.57
CA ASP A 236 -8.99 -21.80 -2.00
C ASP A 236 -7.94 -22.35 -1.02
N THR A 237 -6.67 -21.96 -1.18
CA THR A 237 -5.55 -22.37 -0.34
C THR A 237 -4.66 -21.17 0.02
N LEU A 238 -3.93 -21.32 1.11
CA LEU A 238 -2.84 -20.38 1.44
C LEU A 238 -1.64 -20.60 0.52
N PRO A 239 -0.73 -19.61 0.43
CA PRO A 239 0.58 -19.79 -0.20
C PRO A 239 1.23 -21.14 0.13
N ASP A 240 1.75 -21.83 -0.88
CA ASP A 240 2.47 -23.09 -0.67
C ASP A 240 3.84 -22.84 -0.01
N LYS A 241 4.38 -23.90 0.60
CA LYS A 241 5.72 -23.94 1.22
C LYS A 241 5.90 -22.89 2.34
N MET A 242 4.86 -22.61 3.12
CA MET A 242 4.94 -21.68 4.25
C MET A 242 5.95 -22.14 5.31
N GLU A 243 6.25 -23.43 5.39
CA GLU A 243 7.26 -23.99 6.29
C GLU A 243 8.68 -23.41 6.05
N HIS A 244 8.94 -22.86 4.87
CA HIS A 244 10.22 -22.20 4.55
C HIS A 244 10.29 -20.74 5.00
N LEU A 245 9.18 -20.15 5.46
CA LEU A 245 9.13 -18.79 6.01
C LEU A 245 9.65 -18.80 7.46
N THR A 246 10.95 -19.09 7.62
CA THR A 246 11.62 -19.33 8.91
C THR A 246 11.68 -18.13 9.85
N SER A 247 11.37 -16.93 9.36
CA SER A 247 11.25 -15.70 10.18
C SER A 247 9.82 -15.36 10.56
N LEU A 248 8.81 -16.06 10.03
CA LEU A 248 7.41 -15.69 10.18
C LEU A 248 6.96 -15.89 11.63
N LYS A 249 6.46 -14.81 12.24
CA LYS A 249 6.00 -14.74 13.63
C LYS A 249 4.49 -14.62 13.73
N VAL A 250 3.86 -13.90 12.80
CA VAL A 250 2.43 -13.64 12.83
C VAL A 250 1.79 -14.04 11.51
N LEU A 251 0.75 -14.86 11.59
CA LEU A 251 -0.14 -15.18 10.47
C LEU A 251 -1.57 -14.79 10.86
N GLY A 252 -2.14 -13.82 10.14
CA GLY A 252 -3.52 -13.38 10.31
C GLY A 252 -4.37 -13.67 9.09
N LEU A 253 -5.46 -14.39 9.28
CA LEU A 253 -6.48 -14.69 8.28
C LEU A 253 -7.80 -14.09 8.72
N ASP A 254 -8.36 -13.21 7.91
CA ASP A 254 -9.62 -12.55 8.23
C ASP A 254 -10.51 -12.48 7.00
N ARG A 255 -11.80 -12.83 7.12
CA ARG A 255 -12.74 -12.87 5.99
C ARG A 255 -12.34 -13.80 4.83
N CYS A 256 -11.46 -14.79 5.05
CA CYS A 256 -11.06 -15.77 4.05
C CYS A 256 -12.09 -16.91 3.97
N ARG A 257 -13.08 -16.79 3.07
CA ARG A 257 -14.24 -17.71 3.03
C ARG A 257 -14.00 -19.02 2.28
N ASN A 258 -13.02 -19.06 1.39
CA ASN A 258 -12.76 -20.22 0.52
C ASN A 258 -11.72 -21.17 1.10
N ILE A 259 -10.82 -20.69 1.95
CA ILE A 259 -9.77 -21.49 2.59
C ILE A 259 -10.39 -22.46 3.60
N ARG A 260 -10.24 -23.76 3.36
CA ARG A 260 -10.79 -24.83 4.21
C ARG A 260 -9.73 -25.56 5.04
N SER A 261 -8.45 -25.41 4.70
CA SER A 261 -7.35 -26.09 5.38
C SER A 261 -6.10 -25.23 5.43
N LEU A 262 -5.30 -25.42 6.49
CA LEU A 262 -3.99 -24.79 6.66
C LEU A 262 -2.91 -25.64 5.96
N PRO A 263 -1.88 -25.03 5.37
CA PRO A 263 -0.68 -25.74 4.96
C PRO A 263 0.17 -26.08 6.20
N THR A 264 1.31 -26.73 6.00
CA THR A 264 2.32 -26.86 7.06
C THR A 264 2.83 -25.46 7.42
N LEU A 265 2.70 -25.09 8.69
CA LEU A 265 3.12 -23.78 9.18
C LEU A 265 4.58 -23.80 9.64
N PRO A 266 5.30 -22.68 9.53
CA PRO A 266 6.68 -22.61 9.98
C PRO A 266 6.78 -22.71 11.51
N GLN A 267 7.88 -23.31 11.98
CA GLN A 267 8.13 -23.49 13.42
C GLN A 267 8.42 -22.17 14.15
N SER A 268 8.72 -21.10 13.41
CA SER A 268 8.96 -19.77 13.97
C SER A 268 7.68 -19.05 14.40
N LEU A 269 6.50 -19.57 14.02
CA LEU A 269 5.21 -18.90 14.18
C LEU A 269 4.84 -18.77 15.65
N GLU A 270 4.63 -17.54 16.11
CA GLU A 270 4.31 -17.20 17.50
C GLU A 270 2.82 -16.90 17.69
N CYS A 271 2.20 -16.30 16.68
CA CYS A 271 0.80 -15.89 16.72
C CYS A 271 0.06 -16.29 15.44
N PHE A 272 -1.06 -17.00 15.61
CA PHE A 272 -2.03 -17.28 14.56
C PHE A 272 -3.36 -16.63 14.92
N ARG A 273 -3.94 -15.88 13.98
CA ARG A 273 -5.26 -15.25 14.13
C ARG A 273 -6.17 -15.66 12.98
N LEU A 274 -7.34 -16.18 13.30
CA LEU A 274 -8.39 -16.53 12.36
C LEU A 274 -9.67 -15.82 12.78
N SER A 275 -10.30 -15.07 11.89
CA SER A 275 -11.56 -14.37 12.18
C SER A 275 -12.45 -14.29 10.94
N ARG A 276 -13.77 -14.34 11.12
CA ARG A 276 -14.78 -14.14 10.07
C ARG A 276 -14.56 -14.96 8.80
N SER A 277 -13.86 -16.09 8.91
CA SER A 277 -13.40 -16.93 7.79
C SER A 277 -14.30 -18.15 7.61
N ASN A 278 -13.91 -19.10 6.75
CA ASN A 278 -14.68 -20.31 6.50
C ASN A 278 -15.05 -21.07 7.79
N GLU A 279 -16.34 -21.44 7.96
CA GLU A 279 -16.83 -22.10 9.18
C GLU A 279 -16.21 -23.48 9.42
N MET A 280 -15.92 -24.24 8.36
CA MET A 280 -15.27 -25.55 8.50
C MET A 280 -13.85 -25.39 9.01
N LEU A 281 -13.07 -24.46 8.42
CA LEU A 281 -11.73 -24.14 8.90
C LEU A 281 -11.76 -23.67 10.36
N THR A 282 -12.68 -22.76 10.69
CA THR A 282 -12.85 -22.22 12.05
C THR A 282 -13.16 -23.32 13.06
N SER A 283 -14.07 -24.25 12.73
CA SER A 283 -14.46 -25.36 13.61
C SER A 283 -13.33 -26.39 13.76
N SER A 284 -12.67 -26.70 12.66
CA SER A 284 -11.52 -27.61 12.56
C SER A 284 -10.33 -27.10 13.40
N CYS A 285 -10.01 -25.80 13.35
CA CYS A 285 -9.00 -25.17 14.22
C CYS A 285 -9.35 -25.18 15.72
N ARG A 286 -10.60 -25.46 16.11
CA ARG A 286 -11.04 -25.52 17.52
C ARG A 286 -11.19 -26.95 18.04
N THR A 287 -11.14 -27.94 17.15
CA THR A 287 -11.45 -29.34 17.49
C THR A 287 -10.16 -30.10 17.75
N VAL A 288 -9.99 -30.58 18.99
CA VAL A 288 -8.79 -31.33 19.38
C VAL A 288 -8.63 -32.59 18.51
N ARG A 289 -7.39 -32.85 18.04
CA ARG A 289 -6.98 -33.91 17.09
C ARG A 289 -7.47 -33.74 15.65
N ASP A 290 -8.11 -32.63 15.30
CA ASP A 290 -8.43 -32.33 13.92
C ASP A 290 -7.16 -31.92 13.12
N PRO A 291 -7.05 -32.24 11.82
CA PRO A 291 -5.89 -31.88 11.00
C PRO A 291 -5.44 -30.41 11.05
N ASN A 292 -6.35 -29.42 11.14
CA ASN A 292 -5.91 -28.01 11.24
C ASN A 292 -5.50 -27.64 12.67
N TRP A 293 -6.10 -28.26 13.68
CA TRP A 293 -5.66 -28.12 15.06
C TRP A 293 -4.24 -28.65 15.28
N GLU A 294 -3.94 -29.84 14.75
CA GLU A 294 -2.62 -30.48 14.81
C GLU A 294 -1.52 -29.55 14.27
N LYS A 295 -1.80 -28.83 13.17
CA LYS A 295 -0.87 -27.86 12.56
C LYS A 295 -0.61 -26.61 13.39
N LEU A 296 -1.39 -26.38 14.45
CA LEU A 296 -1.32 -25.19 15.31
C LEU A 296 -0.73 -25.49 16.70
N GLN A 297 -0.47 -26.76 17.04
CA GLN A 297 -0.03 -27.16 18.39
C GLN A 297 1.29 -26.51 18.82
N HIS A 298 2.20 -26.25 17.89
CA HIS A 298 3.47 -25.58 18.20
C HIS A 298 3.32 -24.07 18.40
N VAL A 299 2.18 -23.48 18.02
CA VAL A 299 1.95 -22.02 18.06
C VAL A 299 1.49 -21.59 19.46
N PRO A 300 2.24 -20.70 20.15
CA PRO A 300 1.93 -20.24 21.52
C PRO A 300 0.65 -19.41 21.65
N GLU A 301 0.33 -18.60 20.64
CA GLU A 301 -0.83 -17.72 20.67
C GLU A 301 -1.75 -17.97 19.48
N VAL A 302 -2.85 -18.68 19.71
CA VAL A 302 -3.85 -18.97 18.68
C VAL A 302 -5.15 -18.29 19.06
N TYR A 303 -5.64 -17.42 18.18
CA TYR A 303 -6.91 -16.71 18.33
C TYR A 303 -7.86 -17.10 17.21
N VAL A 304 -9.07 -17.57 17.56
CA VAL A 304 -10.12 -17.93 16.59
C VAL A 304 -11.42 -17.23 16.96
N GLU A 305 -11.93 -16.38 16.06
CA GLU A 305 -13.05 -15.44 16.27
C GLU A 305 -12.89 -14.59 17.54
N GLY A 306 -11.67 -14.11 17.79
CA GLY A 306 -11.35 -13.28 18.97
C GLY A 306 -11.14 -14.05 20.28
N TYR A 307 -11.35 -15.36 20.30
CA TYR A 307 -11.11 -16.20 21.49
C TYR A 307 -9.75 -16.87 21.42
N ARG A 308 -8.97 -16.81 22.50
CA ARG A 308 -7.70 -17.52 22.63
C ARG A 308 -7.95 -19.01 22.85
N LEU A 309 -7.28 -19.88 22.10
CA LEU A 309 -7.31 -21.32 22.27
C LEU A 309 -6.13 -21.80 23.11
N GLU A 310 -6.35 -22.82 23.94
CA GLU A 310 -5.29 -23.51 24.69
C GLU A 310 -4.70 -24.61 23.79
N THR A 311 -3.62 -24.29 23.07
CA THR A 311 -2.99 -25.20 22.09
C THR A 311 -2.03 -26.22 22.68
N ARG A 312 -1.84 -26.21 24.01
CA ARG A 312 -0.98 -27.13 24.74
C ARG A 312 -1.85 -28.00 25.65
N ALA A 313 -1.77 -29.32 25.47
CA ALA A 313 -2.23 -30.30 26.45
C ALA A 313 -1.15 -30.54 27.51
#